data_AF-A0A2S0PDE1-F1
#
_entry.id   AF-A0A2S0PDE1-F1
#
_cell.length_a   1.000
_cell.length_b   1.000
_cell.length_c   1.000
_cell.angle_alpha   90.00
_cell.angle_beta   90.00
_cell.angle_gamma   90.00
#
_symmetry.space_group_name_H-M   'P 1'
#
loop_
_entity.id
_entity.type
_entity.pdbx_description
1 polymer ?
#
loop_
_entity_poly.entity_id
_entity_poly.type
_entity_poly.pdbx_seq_one_letter_code
_entity_poly.pdbx_strand_id
1 'polypeptide(L)'
;MTTVFPLNRNHLAFIASTVLLSTVMVIWVDLFTFSKVFHIPEWAKTLSAPEKIPAYLAFACLVPAAFLTDNISRACQVVAKTVLLSPLPAISVYAFNLKSQDFSLLFNTIFSYVWIVLFHCFIPATILLVARFAIQRLLNNIREQP
;
A
#
# COMPACT_ATOMS: atom_id res chain seq x y z
N MET A 1 8.02 26.24 -24.63
CA MET A 1 7.92 26.77 -23.26
C MET A 1 7.41 25.63 -22.38
N THR A 2 8.30 24.81 -21.85
CA THR A 2 7.96 23.66 -21.00
C THR A 2 7.70 24.17 -19.58
N THR A 3 6.44 24.19 -19.18
CA THR A 3 6.05 24.47 -17.79
C THR A 3 6.48 23.29 -16.92
N VAL A 4 7.68 23.39 -16.35
CA VAL A 4 8.13 22.46 -15.30
C VAL A 4 7.31 22.81 -14.06
N PHE A 5 6.20 22.11 -13.86
CA PHE A 5 5.45 22.21 -12.60
C PHE A 5 6.38 21.71 -11.49
N PRO A 6 6.75 22.55 -10.50
CA PRO A 6 7.59 22.09 -9.40
C PRO A 6 6.84 20.99 -8.65
N LEU A 7 7.35 19.77 -8.72
CA LEU A 7 6.79 18.60 -8.05
C LEU A 7 6.87 18.85 -6.54
N ASN A 8 5.75 19.23 -5.93
CA ASN A 8 5.67 19.43 -4.49
C ASN A 8 5.98 18.10 -3.79
N ARG A 9 6.76 18.18 -2.71
CA ARG A 9 7.24 17.04 -1.91
C ARG A 9 6.17 16.00 -1.59
N ASN A 10 4.95 16.45 -1.28
CA ASN A 10 3.82 15.57 -0.98
C ASN A 10 3.34 14.78 -2.22
N HIS A 11 3.38 15.39 -3.41
CA HIS A 11 3.06 14.71 -4.66
C HIS A 11 4.11 13.66 -4.99
N LEU A 12 5.39 13.98 -4.79
CA LEU A 12 6.47 13.01 -4.98
C LEU A 12 6.30 11.80 -4.04
N ALA A 13 6.03 12.05 -2.75
CA ALA A 13 5.78 10.99 -1.76
C ALA A 13 4.59 10.10 -2.15
N PHE A 14 3.50 10.72 -2.62
CA PHE A 14 2.31 10.03 -3.12
C PHE A 14 2.61 9.16 -4.35
N ILE A 15 3.21 9.76 -5.39
CA ILE A 15 3.52 9.08 -6.65
C ILE A 15 4.48 7.92 -6.38
N ALA A 16 5.56 8.15 -5.63
CA ALA A 16 6.55 7.12 -5.31
C ALA A 16 5.90 5.93 -4.60
N SER A 17 5.13 6.17 -3.54
CA SER A 17 4.48 5.08 -2.78
C SER A 17 3.44 4.35 -3.61
N THR A 18 2.64 5.08 -4.39
CA THR A 18 1.57 4.50 -5.23
C THR A 18 2.17 3.65 -6.33
N VAL A 19 3.20 4.13 -7.02
CA VAL A 19 3.87 3.37 -8.09
C VAL A 19 4.55 2.13 -7.50
N LEU A 20 5.31 2.26 -6.41
CA LEU A 20 5.96 1.13 -5.76
C LEU A 20 4.94 0.07 -5.32
N LEU A 21 3.92 0.47 -4.57
CA LEU A 21 2.93 -0.46 -4.04
C LEU A 21 2.12 -1.12 -5.16
N SER A 22 1.67 -0.35 -6.16
CA SER A 22 0.95 -0.90 -7.31
C SER A 22 1.80 -1.90 -8.09
N THR A 23 3.07 -1.57 -8.33
CA THR A 23 4.00 -2.45 -9.08
C THR A 23 4.18 -3.77 -8.35
N VAL A 24 4.43 -3.71 -7.04
CA VAL A 24 4.60 -4.90 -6.22
C VAL A 24 3.31 -5.73 -6.17
N MET A 25 2.14 -5.10 -6.03
CA MET A 25 0.86 -5.79 -6.06
C MET A 25 0.57 -6.46 -7.40
N VAL A 26 0.98 -5.87 -8.52
CA VAL A 26 0.84 -6.47 -9.86
C VAL A 26 1.77 -7.68 -10.01
N ILE A 27 3.04 -7.55 -9.62
CA ILE A 27 4.02 -8.65 -9.73
C ILE A 27 3.62 -9.83 -8.83
N TRP A 28 3.08 -9.54 -7.64
CA TRP A 28 2.74 -10.55 -6.63
C TRP A 28 1.22 -10.68 -6.45
N VAL A 29 0.44 -10.47 -7.53
CA VAL A 29 -1.03 -10.38 -7.49
C VAL A 29 -1.67 -11.59 -6.80
N ASP A 30 -1.12 -12.78 -7.01
CA ASP A 30 -1.61 -14.01 -6.41
C ASP A 30 -1.51 -13.98 -4.87
N LEU A 31 -0.42 -13.42 -4.31
CA LEU A 31 -0.31 -13.32 -2.85
C LEU A 31 -1.31 -12.32 -2.27
N PHE A 32 -1.52 -11.19 -2.93
CA PHE A 32 -2.45 -10.16 -2.45
C PHE A 32 -3.92 -10.58 -2.60
N THR A 33 -4.25 -11.47 -3.53
CA THR A 33 -5.63 -11.87 -3.82
C THR A 33 -6.01 -13.23 -3.22
N PHE A 34 -5.07 -14.18 -3.12
CA PHE A 34 -5.35 -15.57 -2.71
C PHE A 34 -4.87 -15.94 -1.31
N SER A 35 -4.20 -15.06 -0.55
CA SER A 35 -3.89 -15.32 0.86
C SER A 35 -5.14 -15.41 1.79
N LYS A 36 -6.34 -15.53 1.21
CA LYS A 36 -7.62 -15.79 1.86
C LYS A 36 -7.60 -17.20 2.48
N VAL A 37 -6.92 -17.37 3.62
CA VAL A 37 -7.00 -18.48 4.60
C VAL A 37 -6.76 -19.93 4.10
N PHE A 38 -6.89 -20.26 2.82
CA PHE A 38 -6.93 -21.65 2.34
C PHE A 38 -6.14 -21.93 1.05
N HIS A 39 -5.64 -20.92 0.33
CA HIS A 39 -4.90 -21.16 -0.92
C HIS A 39 -3.61 -20.35 -1.04
N ILE A 40 -2.48 -20.97 -0.66
CA ILE A 40 -1.15 -20.43 -0.91
C ILE A 40 -0.66 -21.03 -2.25
N PRO A 41 -0.27 -20.21 -3.24
CA PRO A 41 0.21 -20.74 -4.51
C PRO A 41 1.47 -21.57 -4.31
N GLU A 42 1.65 -22.64 -5.08
CA GLU A 42 2.71 -23.64 -4.87
C GLU A 42 4.11 -23.02 -4.79
N TRP A 43 4.40 -22.02 -5.64
CA TRP A 43 5.67 -21.32 -5.65
C TRP A 43 5.94 -20.52 -4.36
N ALA A 44 4.90 -20.07 -3.66
CA ALA A 44 5.04 -19.28 -2.43
C ALA A 44 5.22 -20.14 -1.18
N LYS A 45 4.91 -21.45 -1.26
CA LYS A 45 5.10 -22.38 -0.13
C LYS A 45 6.56 -22.55 0.26
N THR A 46 7.51 -22.22 -0.62
CA THR A 46 8.94 -22.24 -0.32
C THR A 46 9.42 -21.01 0.46
N LEU A 47 8.58 -19.98 0.62
CA LEU A 47 8.92 -18.76 1.33
C LEU A 47 8.62 -18.92 2.82
N SER A 48 9.41 -18.26 3.67
CA SER A 48 9.12 -18.19 5.10
C SER A 48 7.95 -17.23 5.35
N ALA A 49 6.83 -17.76 5.82
CA ALA A 49 5.60 -17.00 6.14
C ALA A 49 5.03 -16.20 4.94
N PRO A 50 4.64 -16.86 3.83
CA PRO A 50 4.15 -16.20 2.61
C PRO A 50 2.91 -15.33 2.85
N GLU A 51 2.10 -15.66 3.85
CA GLU A 51 0.92 -14.89 4.24
C GLU A 51 1.24 -13.49 4.80
N LYS A 52 2.47 -13.27 5.30
CA LYS A 52 2.92 -11.99 5.87
C LYS A 52 3.62 -11.11 4.84
N ILE A 53 4.13 -11.70 3.76
CA ILE A 53 4.89 -11.00 2.71
C ILE A 53 4.13 -9.78 2.15
N PRO A 54 2.83 -9.89 1.80
CA PRO A 54 2.07 -8.73 1.32
C PRO A 54 2.08 -7.55 2.28
N ALA A 55 1.95 -7.80 3.59
CA ALA A 55 1.95 -6.76 4.60
C ALA A 55 3.34 -6.10 4.76
N TYR A 56 4.42 -6.88 4.70
CA TYR A 56 5.79 -6.34 4.73
C TYR A 56 6.11 -5.49 3.50
N LEU A 57 5.66 -5.92 2.32
CA LEU A 57 5.81 -5.18 1.08
C LEU A 57 5.02 -3.87 1.12
N ALA A 58 3.76 -3.93 1.59
CA ALA A 58 2.95 -2.73 1.80
C ALA A 58 3.60 -1.77 2.80
N PHE A 59 4.16 -2.28 3.91
CA PHE A 59 4.91 -1.49 4.87
C PHE A 59 6.08 -0.74 4.20
N ALA A 60 6.96 -1.44 3.49
CA ALA A 60 8.10 -0.83 2.83
C ALA A 60 7.68 0.23 1.79
N CYS A 61 6.66 -0.07 0.98
CA CYS A 61 6.20 0.83 -0.08
C CYS A 61 5.47 2.08 0.46
N LEU A 62 4.92 2.04 1.68
CA LEU A 62 4.21 3.17 2.29
C LEU A 62 5.14 4.12 3.07
N VAL A 63 6.42 3.76 3.28
CA VAL A 63 7.40 4.64 3.96
C VAL A 63 7.50 6.03 3.32
N PRO A 64 7.60 6.19 1.99
CA PRO A 64 7.65 7.52 1.37
C PRO A 64 6.40 8.35 1.69
N ALA A 65 5.21 7.77 1.58
CA ALA A 65 3.93 8.41 1.92
C ALA A 65 3.87 8.84 3.39
N ALA A 66 4.41 8.00 4.28
CA ALA A 66 4.39 8.22 5.72
C ALA A 66 5.46 9.20 6.21
N PHE A 67 6.60 9.39 5.53
CA PHE A 67 7.71 10.20 6.07
C PHE A 67 8.19 11.33 5.14
N LEU A 68 7.98 11.25 3.84
CA LEU A 68 8.36 12.31 2.90
C LEU A 68 7.29 13.39 2.73
N THR A 69 6.22 13.43 3.52
CA THR A 69 5.24 14.53 3.48
C THR A 69 5.53 15.60 4.54
N ASP A 70 5.04 16.82 4.37
CA ASP A 70 5.45 17.96 5.20
C ASP A 70 4.94 17.90 6.64
N ASN A 71 3.71 17.41 6.85
CA ASN A 71 3.08 17.35 8.17
C ASN A 71 2.21 16.08 8.31
N ILE A 72 1.83 15.76 9.55
CA ILE A 72 1.04 14.56 9.87
C ILE A 72 -0.29 14.49 9.11
N SER A 73 -0.99 15.63 8.95
CA SER A 73 -2.27 15.67 8.22
C SER A 73 -2.08 15.28 6.75
N ARG A 74 -1.03 15.80 6.10
CA ARG A 74 -0.66 15.41 4.73
C ARG A 74 -0.20 13.97 4.65
N ALA A 75 0.52 13.46 5.66
CA ALA A 75 0.89 12.05 5.74
C ALA A 75 -0.34 11.14 5.73
N CYS A 76 -1.32 11.41 6.60
CA CYS A 76 -2.56 10.65 6.66
C CYS A 76 -3.31 10.67 5.32
N GLN A 77 -3.43 11.86 4.69
CA GLN A 77 -4.07 11.99 3.39
C GLN A 77 -3.34 11.20 2.29
N VAL A 78 -2.01 11.31 2.23
CA VAL A 78 -1.20 10.65 1.19
C VAL A 78 -1.18 9.14 1.40
N VAL A 79 -1.04 8.65 2.64
CA VAL A 79 -1.13 7.23 2.97
C VAL A 79 -2.51 6.68 2.62
N ALA A 80 -3.59 7.35 3.03
CA ALA A 80 -4.96 6.91 2.72
C ALA A 80 -5.21 6.84 1.22
N LYS A 81 -4.83 7.88 0.45
CA LYS A 81 -4.93 7.88 -1.01
C LYS A 81 -4.10 6.76 -1.64
N THR A 82 -2.88 6.54 -1.16
CA THR A 82 -2.00 5.48 -1.66
C THR A 82 -2.64 4.10 -1.43
N VAL A 83 -3.11 3.83 -0.21
CA VAL A 83 -3.75 2.56 0.17
C VAL A 83 -5.02 2.29 -0.66
N LEU A 84 -5.81 3.32 -0.95
CA LEU A 84 -7.04 3.17 -1.74
C LEU A 84 -6.77 3.02 -3.24
N LEU A 85 -5.76 3.71 -3.78
CA LEU A 85 -5.52 3.73 -5.24
C LEU A 85 -4.58 2.61 -5.71
N SER A 86 -3.62 2.21 -4.90
CA SER A 86 -2.60 1.21 -5.30
C SER A 86 -3.12 -0.19 -5.64
N PRO A 87 -4.23 -0.68 -5.04
CA PRO A 87 -4.78 -1.98 -5.42
C PRO A 87 -5.46 -1.99 -6.80
N LEU A 88 -5.86 -0.83 -7.34
CA LEU A 88 -6.64 -0.77 -8.58
C LEU A 88 -5.92 -1.43 -9.77
N PRO A 89 -4.62 -1.17 -10.04
CA PRO A 89 -3.90 -1.82 -11.13
C PRO A 89 -3.83 -3.34 -10.99
N ALA A 90 -3.56 -3.85 -9.79
CA ALA A 90 -3.48 -5.30 -9.55
C ALA A 90 -4.83 -5.99 -9.77
N ILE A 91 -5.92 -5.34 -9.39
CA ILE A 91 -7.27 -5.84 -9.60
C ILE A 91 -7.70 -5.77 -11.05
N SER A 92 -7.31 -4.72 -11.78
CA SER A 92 -7.52 -4.68 -13.22
C SER A 92 -6.83 -5.87 -13.90
N VAL A 93 -5.56 -6.13 -13.57
CA VAL A 93 -4.82 -7.29 -14.10
C VAL A 93 -5.53 -8.60 -13.73
N TYR A 94 -6.00 -8.74 -12.49
CA TYR A 94 -6.76 -9.92 -12.06
C TYR A 94 -8.06 -10.10 -12.84
N ALA A 95 -8.84 -9.03 -13.05
CA ALA A 95 -10.12 -9.07 -13.76
C ALA A 95 -9.97 -9.38 -15.26
N PHE A 96 -8.84 -9.01 -15.88
CA PHE A 96 -8.54 -9.33 -17.27
C PHE A 96 -7.92 -10.72 -17.46
N ASN A 97 -7.56 -11.43 -16.38
CA ASN A 97 -7.05 -12.79 -16.49
C ASN A 97 -8.19 -13.76 -16.82
N LEU A 98 -8.18 -14.32 -18.03
CA LEU A 98 -9.20 -15.25 -18.54
C LEU A 98 -9.40 -16.49 -17.67
N LYS A 99 -8.38 -16.90 -16.90
CA LYS A 99 -8.49 -18.02 -15.96
C LYS A 99 -9.35 -17.71 -14.72
N SER A 100 -9.59 -16.44 -14.45
CA SER A 100 -10.31 -15.94 -13.26
C SER A 100 -11.77 -15.58 -13.55
N GLN A 101 -12.24 -15.78 -14.78
CA GLN A 101 -13.57 -15.36 -15.25
C GLN A 101 -14.67 -16.35 -14.87
N ASP A 102 -15.04 -16.36 -13.57
CA ASP A 102 -16.27 -17.01 -13.10
C ASP A 102 -17.46 -16.04 -13.13
N PHE A 103 -18.69 -16.58 -13.11
CA PHE A 103 -19.97 -15.86 -13.16
C PHE A 103 -20.16 -14.75 -12.08
N SER A 104 -19.30 -14.69 -11.06
CA SER A 104 -19.31 -13.71 -9.97
C SER A 104 -18.09 -12.75 -9.99
N LEU A 105 -17.46 -12.55 -11.14
CA LEU A 105 -16.23 -11.77 -11.30
C LEU A 105 -16.28 -10.40 -10.60
N LEU A 106 -17.37 -9.65 -10.72
CA LEU A 106 -17.52 -8.33 -10.08
C LEU A 106 -17.53 -8.42 -8.55
N PHE A 107 -18.24 -9.39 -7.97
CA PHE A 107 -18.27 -9.59 -6.52
C PHE A 107 -16.90 -10.02 -5.99
N ASN A 108 -16.23 -10.94 -6.67
CA ASN A 108 -14.89 -11.41 -6.28
C ASN A 108 -13.83 -10.29 -6.42
N THR A 109 -13.96 -9.43 -7.44
CA THR A 109 -13.12 -8.24 -7.66
C THR A 109 -13.26 -7.25 -6.50
N ILE A 110 -14.49 -6.88 -6.14
CA ILE A 110 -14.76 -5.95 -5.03
C ILE A 110 -14.29 -6.56 -3.71
N PHE A 111 -14.59 -7.84 -3.46
CA PHE A 111 -14.16 -8.53 -2.25
C PHE A 111 -12.63 -8.55 -2.14
N SER A 112 -11.92 -8.83 -3.24
CA SER A 112 -10.46 -8.82 -3.27
C SER A 112 -9.89 -7.42 -3.03
N TYR A 113 -10.52 -6.36 -3.55
CA TYR A 113 -10.13 -4.98 -3.25
C TYR A 113 -10.23 -4.68 -1.76
N VAL A 114 -11.40 -4.94 -1.17
CA VAL A 114 -11.66 -4.70 0.25
C VAL A 114 -10.69 -5.51 1.12
N TRP A 115 -10.44 -6.76 0.74
CA TRP A 115 -9.49 -7.64 1.42
C TRP A 115 -8.07 -7.05 1.44
N ILE A 116 -7.55 -6.63 0.28
CA ILE A 116 -6.21 -6.04 0.17
C ILE A 116 -6.09 -4.79 1.05
N VAL A 117 -7.08 -3.92 1.00
CA VAL A 117 -7.09 -2.67 1.79
C VAL A 117 -7.09 -2.97 3.28
N LEU A 118 -8.00 -3.84 3.75
CA LEU A 118 -8.18 -4.10 5.18
C LEU A 118 -7.08 -4.98 5.79
N PHE A 119 -6.65 -6.04 5.10
CA PHE A 119 -5.76 -7.03 5.70
C PHE A 119 -4.29 -6.80 5.36
N HIS A 120 -3.98 -6.31 4.16
CA HIS A 120 -2.58 -6.12 3.74
C HIS A 120 -2.08 -4.69 3.90
N CYS A 121 -2.94 -3.69 3.78
CA CYS A 121 -2.51 -2.29 3.79
C CYS A 121 -2.82 -1.56 5.10
N PHE A 122 -3.95 -1.84 5.75
CA PHE A 122 -4.39 -1.10 6.93
C PHE A 122 -3.42 -1.20 8.12
N ILE A 123 -2.97 -2.41 8.45
CA ILE A 123 -2.05 -2.63 9.57
C ILE A 123 -0.70 -1.91 9.31
N PRO A 124 -0.01 -2.12 8.16
CA PRO A 124 1.21 -1.36 7.84
C PRO A 124 1.03 0.16 7.84
N ALA A 125 -0.05 0.66 7.25
CA ALA A 125 -0.36 2.08 7.22
C ALA A 125 -0.49 2.67 8.63
N THR A 126 -1.20 1.96 9.51
CA THR A 126 -1.40 2.38 10.90
C THR A 126 -0.08 2.41 11.67
N ILE A 127 0.74 1.36 11.54
CA ILE A 127 2.04 1.30 12.21
C ILE A 127 2.93 2.49 11.79
N LEU A 128 3.00 2.78 10.49
CA LEU A 128 3.81 3.89 9.97
C LEU A 128 3.32 5.25 10.44
N LEU A 129 2.00 5.47 10.45
CA LEU A 129 1.41 6.74 10.92
C LEU A 129 1.63 6.95 12.42
N VAL A 130 1.49 5.89 13.22
CA VAL A 130 1.80 5.92 14.67
C VAL A 130 3.28 6.22 14.89
N ALA A 131 4.18 5.55 14.16
CA ALA A 131 5.61 5.82 14.24
C ALA A 131 5.95 7.27 13.89
N ARG A 132 5.37 7.80 12.79
CA ARG A 132 5.56 9.20 12.39
C ARG A 132 5.04 10.16 13.46
N PHE A 133 3.88 9.89 14.06
CA PHE A 133 3.33 10.70 15.14
C PHE A 133 4.25 10.71 16.37
N ALA A 134 4.75 9.54 16.77
CA ALA A 134 5.69 9.42 17.89
C ALA A 134 6.98 10.21 17.66
N ILE A 135 7.56 10.13 16.46
CA ILE A 135 8.76 10.90 16.08
C ILE A 135 8.47 12.40 16.12
N GLN A 136 7.35 12.84 15.56
CA GLN A 136 6.99 14.26 15.56
C GLN A 136 6.79 14.80 16.98
N ARG A 137 6.17 14.02 17.87
CA ARG A 137 6.00 14.39 19.29
C ARG A 137 7.35 14.48 20.00
N LEU A 138 8.26 13.54 19.76
CA LEU A 138 9.60 13.57 20.34
C LEU A 138 10.39 14.82 19.89
N LEU A 139 10.33 15.14 18.59
CA LEU A 139 11.01 16.32 18.03
C LEU A 139 10.47 17.64 18.60
N ASN A 140 9.16 17.71 18.86
CA ASN A 140 8.57 18.90 19.48
C ASN A 140 9.05 19.06 20.93
N ASN A 141 9.06 17.98 21.73
CA ASN A 141 9.55 18.02 23.10
C ASN A 141 11.01 18.49 23.20
N ILE A 142 11.88 18.07 22.26
CA ILE A 142 13.28 18.49 22.23
C ILE A 142 13.42 19.98 21.92
N ARG A 143 12.56 20.53 21.05
CA ARG A 143 12.59 21.97 20.71
C ARG A 143 12.11 22.89 21.82
N GLU A 144 11.32 22.35 22.75
CA GLU A 144 10.78 23.10 23.91
C GLU A 144 11.74 23.10 25.10
N GLN A 145 12.86 22.35 25.04
CA GLN A 145 13.91 22.43 26.05
C GLN A 145 14.87 23.58 25.70
N PRO A 146 14.94 24.65 26.52
CA PRO A 146 15.75 25.84 26.27
C PRO A 146 17.26 25.59 26.39
#